data_AF-A0A945W2D5-F1
#
_entry.id   AF-A0A945W2D5-F1
#
_cell.length_a   1.000
_cell.length_b   1.000
_cell.length_c   1.000
_cell.angle_alpha   90.00
_cell.angle_beta   90.00
_cell.angle_gamma   90.00
#
_symmetry.space_group_name_H-M   'P 1'
#
loop_
_entity.id
_entity.type
_entity.pdbx_description
1 polymer ?
#
loop_
_entity_poly.entity_id
_entity_poly.type
_entity_poly.pdbx_seq_one_letter_code
_entity_poly.pdbx_strand_id
1 'polypeptide(L)'
;MKDKLGVETVINHIRNVEDVTLKPITDIVALKISKGPYDGGPENNLTKAEEITAEYISENHSTLDEFHEKLTILDGGIKGLEVFADTIYQYYTASDHLDFETVKDKISSKKDITLKTITDLIAYKIAESSDDQGVDLNFISAQTFVAE
;
A
#
# COMPACT_ATOMS: atom_id res chain seq x y z
N MET A 1 -26.42 -12.05 -5.16
CA MET A 1 -25.26 -11.18 -4.82
C MET A 1 -24.28 -11.36 -5.96
N LYS A 2 -23.80 -10.29 -6.61
CA LYS A 2 -22.65 -10.42 -7.50
C LYS A 2 -21.45 -10.63 -6.58
N ASP A 3 -20.72 -11.73 -6.76
CA ASP A 3 -19.48 -11.96 -6.01
C ASP A 3 -18.52 -10.81 -6.32
N LYS A 4 -18.05 -10.14 -5.26
CA LYS A 4 -17.07 -9.07 -5.36
C LYS A 4 -15.79 -9.66 -5.95
N LEU A 5 -15.17 -8.96 -6.90
CA LEU A 5 -13.90 -9.37 -7.49
C LEU A 5 -12.85 -9.61 -6.40
N GLY A 6 -12.40 -10.85 -6.23
CA GLY A 6 -11.43 -11.22 -5.19
C GLY A 6 -10.00 -10.82 -5.56
N VAL A 7 -9.22 -10.40 -4.57
CA VAL A 7 -7.80 -9.99 -4.76
C VAL A 7 -7.00 -11.10 -5.43
N GLU A 8 -7.13 -12.33 -4.93
CA GLU A 8 -6.46 -13.51 -5.51
C GLU A 8 -6.87 -13.76 -6.98
N THR A 9 -8.13 -13.47 -7.34
CA THR A 9 -8.58 -13.56 -8.73
C THR A 9 -7.81 -12.58 -9.61
N VAL A 10 -7.64 -11.33 -9.16
CA VAL A 10 -6.92 -10.30 -9.92
C VAL A 10 -5.42 -10.62 -10.02
N ILE A 11 -4.80 -11.09 -8.94
CA ILE A 11 -3.40 -11.54 -8.93
C ILE A 11 -3.19 -12.65 -9.97
N ASN A 12 -4.09 -13.62 -10.03
CA ASN A 12 -4.00 -14.69 -11.03
C ASN A 12 -4.11 -14.16 -12.47
N HIS A 13 -5.00 -13.18 -12.73
CA HIS A 13 -5.08 -12.55 -14.05
C HIS A 13 -3.79 -11.80 -14.42
N ILE A 14 -3.12 -11.16 -13.46
CA ILE A 14 -1.82 -10.49 -13.66
C ILE A 14 -0.72 -11.51 -13.98
N ARG A 15 -0.58 -12.54 -13.15
CA ARG A 15 0.53 -13.52 -13.24
C ARG A 15 0.43 -14.43 -14.46
N ASN A 16 -0.78 -14.87 -14.77
CA ASN A 16 -1.03 -15.71 -15.96
C ASN A 16 -1.13 -14.89 -17.25
N VAL A 17 -1.08 -13.55 -17.16
CA VAL A 17 -1.22 -12.64 -18.30
C VAL A 17 -2.54 -12.89 -19.05
N GLU A 18 -3.59 -13.23 -18.30
CA GLU A 18 -4.95 -13.41 -18.83
C GLU A 18 -5.57 -12.06 -19.22
N ASP A 19 -5.05 -10.98 -18.61
CA ASP A 19 -5.41 -9.60 -18.92
C ASP A 19 -4.20 -8.81 -19.44
N VAL A 20 -4.31 -8.37 -20.69
CA VAL A 20 -3.24 -7.64 -21.40
C VAL A 20 -3.00 -6.22 -20.86
N THR A 21 -3.89 -5.69 -20.03
CA THR A 21 -3.81 -4.34 -19.46
C THR A 21 -3.27 -4.34 -18.03
N LEU A 22 -3.60 -5.37 -17.24
CA LEU A 22 -3.20 -5.44 -15.83
C LEU A 22 -1.69 -5.62 -15.65
N LYS A 23 -1.06 -6.46 -16.49
CA LYS A 23 0.38 -6.70 -16.37
C LYS A 23 1.22 -5.43 -16.65
N PRO A 24 0.99 -4.67 -17.74
CA PRO A 24 1.67 -3.40 -17.96
C PRO A 24 1.46 -2.38 -16.82
N ILE A 25 0.25 -2.27 -16.29
CA ILE A 25 -0.03 -1.38 -15.15
C ILE A 25 0.80 -1.80 -13.93
N THR A 26 0.80 -3.09 -13.61
CA THR A 26 1.57 -3.66 -12.50
C THR A 26 3.07 -3.42 -12.67
N ASP A 27 3.60 -3.60 -13.88
CA ASP A 27 5.02 -3.35 -14.19
C ASP A 27 5.38 -1.86 -14.02
N ILE A 28 4.49 -0.94 -14.38
CA ILE A 28 4.68 0.50 -14.15
C ILE A 28 4.66 0.82 -12.64
N VAL A 29 3.78 0.19 -11.86
CA VAL A 29 3.73 0.35 -10.40
C VAL A 29 5.02 -0.16 -9.77
N ALA A 30 5.51 -1.34 -10.16
CA ALA A 30 6.78 -1.89 -9.68
C ALA A 30 7.97 -0.96 -10.02
N LEU A 31 7.97 -0.36 -11.21
CA LEU A 31 8.97 0.63 -11.61
C LEU A 31 8.90 1.93 -10.78
N LYS A 32 7.71 2.32 -10.32
CA LYS A 32 7.54 3.48 -9.44
C LYS A 32 8.05 3.17 -8.03
N ILE A 33 7.73 1.99 -7.51
CA ILE A 33 8.25 1.52 -6.21
C ILE A 33 9.78 1.50 -6.21
N SER A 34 10.41 0.95 -7.26
CA SER A 34 11.88 0.87 -7.36
C SER A 34 12.59 2.22 -7.48
N LYS A 35 11.87 3.28 -7.86
CA LYS A 35 12.39 4.66 -7.91
C LYS A 35 12.04 5.46 -6.66
N GLY A 36 11.18 4.92 -5.81
CA GLY A 36 10.70 5.55 -4.59
C GLY A 36 11.56 5.22 -3.39
N PRO A 37 11.22 5.77 -2.21
CA PRO A 37 11.91 5.47 -0.96
C PRO A 37 11.63 4.04 -0.44
N TYR A 38 10.71 3.33 -1.09
CA TYR A 38 10.23 2.00 -0.69
C TYR A 38 10.79 0.87 -1.57
N ASP A 39 11.93 1.11 -2.24
CA ASP A 39 12.59 0.09 -3.04
C ASP A 39 13.07 -1.09 -2.14
N GLY A 40 12.40 -2.23 -2.27
CA GLY A 40 12.74 -3.49 -1.61
C GLY A 40 13.55 -4.46 -2.47
N GLY A 41 13.99 -4.02 -3.65
CA GLY A 41 14.63 -4.86 -4.66
C GLY A 41 13.64 -5.46 -5.68
N PRO A 42 14.12 -5.96 -6.83
CA PRO A 42 13.28 -6.25 -7.99
C PRO A 42 12.13 -7.24 -7.74
N GLU A 43 12.40 -8.35 -7.04
CA GLU A 43 11.40 -9.39 -6.76
C GLU A 43 10.34 -8.87 -5.78
N ASN A 44 10.76 -8.24 -4.69
CA ASN A 44 9.87 -7.68 -3.68
C ASN A 44 8.99 -6.55 -4.25
N ASN A 45 9.56 -5.68 -5.09
CA ASN A 45 8.80 -4.60 -5.73
C ASN A 45 7.74 -5.13 -6.68
N LEU A 46 8.04 -6.22 -7.39
CA LEU A 46 7.08 -6.87 -8.29
C LEU A 46 5.96 -7.54 -7.49
N THR A 47 6.29 -8.34 -6.48
CA THR A 47 5.29 -8.96 -5.59
C THR A 47 4.41 -7.90 -4.94
N LYS A 48 5.01 -6.84 -4.41
CA LYS A 48 4.25 -5.74 -3.81
C LYS A 48 3.34 -5.11 -4.86
N ALA A 49 3.85 -4.74 -6.03
CA ALA A 49 3.03 -4.15 -7.09
C ALA A 49 1.83 -5.02 -7.51
N GLU A 50 1.97 -6.35 -7.55
CA GLU A 50 0.88 -7.29 -7.82
C GLU A 50 -0.21 -7.19 -6.74
N GLU A 51 0.18 -7.23 -5.47
CA GLU A 51 -0.72 -7.14 -4.31
C GLU A 51 -1.52 -5.83 -4.34
N ILE A 52 -0.82 -4.70 -4.41
CA ILE A 52 -1.49 -3.39 -4.35
C ILE A 52 -2.41 -3.19 -5.56
N THR A 53 -1.97 -3.60 -6.76
CA THR A 53 -2.78 -3.48 -7.97
C THR A 53 -4.07 -4.29 -7.82
N ALA A 54 -3.97 -5.51 -7.30
CA ALA A 54 -5.11 -6.37 -7.06
C ALA A 54 -6.05 -5.80 -5.98
N GLU A 55 -5.51 -5.30 -4.86
CA GLU A 55 -6.28 -4.66 -3.79
C GLU A 55 -7.05 -3.45 -4.29
N TYR A 56 -6.35 -2.51 -4.96
CA TYR A 56 -6.97 -1.33 -5.52
C TYR A 56 -8.12 -1.70 -6.45
N ILE A 57 -7.90 -2.67 -7.36
CA ILE A 57 -8.92 -3.06 -8.33
C ILE A 57 -10.12 -3.70 -7.63
N SER A 58 -9.87 -4.63 -6.71
CA SER A 58 -10.92 -5.31 -5.95
C SER A 58 -11.72 -4.35 -5.05
N GLU A 59 -11.12 -3.28 -4.55
CA GLU A 59 -11.80 -2.28 -3.74
C GLU A 59 -12.61 -1.28 -4.56
N ASN A 60 -12.12 -0.90 -5.74
CA ASN A 60 -12.68 0.20 -6.53
C ASN A 60 -13.55 -0.27 -7.72
N HIS A 61 -13.53 -1.56 -8.05
CA HIS A 61 -14.29 -2.16 -9.14
C HIS A 61 -14.99 -3.44 -8.70
N SER A 62 -16.23 -3.61 -9.15
CA SER A 62 -17.00 -4.82 -8.84
C SER A 62 -16.60 -6.00 -9.74
N THR A 63 -16.15 -5.71 -10.97
CA THR A 63 -15.73 -6.68 -11.99
C THR A 63 -14.58 -6.11 -12.83
N LEU A 64 -13.82 -6.98 -13.51
CA LEU A 64 -12.78 -6.55 -14.45
C LEU A 64 -13.35 -5.76 -15.64
N ASP A 65 -14.55 -6.12 -16.12
CA ASP A 65 -15.23 -5.35 -17.17
C ASP A 65 -15.44 -3.88 -16.79
N GLU A 66 -15.78 -3.59 -15.52
CA GLU A 66 -15.96 -2.22 -15.02
C GLU A 66 -14.62 -1.45 -15.00
N PHE A 67 -13.55 -2.16 -14.64
CA PHE A 67 -12.18 -1.62 -14.70
C PHE A 67 -11.80 -1.29 -16.16
N HIS A 68 -12.05 -2.19 -17.12
CA HIS A 68 -11.76 -1.94 -18.54
C HIS A 68 -12.59 -0.81 -19.14
N GLU A 69 -13.85 -0.67 -18.74
CA GLU A 69 -14.70 0.45 -19.16
C GLU A 69 -14.09 1.78 -18.73
N LYS A 70 -13.64 1.88 -17.47
CA LYS A 70 -12.93 3.06 -16.96
C LYS A 70 -11.59 3.30 -17.65
N LEU A 71 -10.85 2.24 -17.98
CA LEU A 71 -9.61 2.36 -18.76
C LEU A 71 -9.87 2.87 -20.18
N THR A 72 -10.97 2.44 -20.81
CA THR A 72 -11.38 2.86 -22.15
C THR A 72 -11.76 4.35 -22.17
N ILE A 73 -12.40 4.86 -21.12
CA ILE A 73 -12.71 6.30 -20.95
C ILE A 73 -11.42 7.14 -20.94
N LEU A 74 -10.30 6.59 -20.47
CA LEU A 74 -8.99 7.25 -20.44
C LEU A 74 -8.19 7.06 -21.74
N ASP A 75 -8.87 6.87 -22.87
CA ASP A 75 -8.29 6.63 -24.21
C ASP A 75 -7.63 5.25 -24.39
N GLY A 76 -7.69 4.37 -23.38
CA GLY A 76 -7.29 2.94 -23.43
C GLY A 76 -5.84 2.63 -23.82
N GLY A 77 -5.08 3.62 -24.26
CA GLY A 77 -3.69 3.52 -24.68
C GLY A 77 -2.72 3.71 -23.52
N ILE A 78 -1.45 3.89 -23.87
CA ILE A 78 -0.33 3.98 -22.91
C ILE A 78 -0.59 5.03 -21.82
N LYS A 79 -1.19 6.17 -22.17
CA LYS A 79 -1.53 7.22 -21.20
C LYS A 79 -2.56 6.78 -20.16
N GLY A 80 -3.56 6.00 -20.57
CA GLY A 80 -4.57 5.47 -19.64
C GLY A 80 -3.96 4.48 -18.65
N LEU A 81 -3.06 3.62 -19.13
CA LEU A 81 -2.29 2.69 -18.29
C LEU A 81 -1.41 3.43 -17.29
N GLU A 82 -0.70 4.48 -17.72
CA GLU A 82 0.12 5.31 -16.83
C GLU A 82 -0.71 6.01 -15.74
N VAL A 83 -1.86 6.59 -16.10
CA VAL A 83 -2.76 7.25 -15.14
C VAL A 83 -3.30 6.27 -14.10
N PHE A 84 -3.67 5.06 -14.51
CA PHE A 84 -4.09 4.02 -13.56
C PHE A 84 -2.94 3.60 -12.66
N ALA A 85 -1.75 3.36 -13.21
CA ALA A 85 -0.58 3.02 -12.42
C ALA A 85 -0.19 4.14 -11.43
N ASP A 86 -0.34 5.41 -11.81
CA ASP A 86 -0.17 6.55 -10.91
C ASP A 86 -1.19 6.54 -9.77
N THR A 87 -2.46 6.29 -10.10
CA THR A 87 -3.54 6.24 -9.10
C THR A 87 -3.33 5.09 -8.11
N ILE A 88 -2.92 3.92 -8.62
CA ILE A 88 -2.58 2.74 -7.83
C ILE A 88 -1.36 3.07 -6.95
N TYR A 89 -0.26 3.58 -7.51
CA TYR A 89 0.90 3.97 -6.70
C TYR A 89 0.56 5.00 -5.62
N GLN A 90 -0.31 5.97 -5.91
CA GLN A 90 -0.81 6.91 -4.91
C GLN A 90 -1.61 6.21 -3.81
N TYR A 91 -2.49 5.28 -4.18
CA TYR A 91 -3.21 4.42 -3.23
C TYR A 91 -2.20 3.70 -2.33
N TYR A 92 -1.19 3.01 -2.87
CA TYR A 92 -0.11 2.36 -2.11
C TYR A 92 0.59 3.30 -1.13
N THR A 93 1.01 4.48 -1.58
CA THR A 93 1.68 5.46 -0.68
C THR A 93 0.75 6.04 0.39
N ALA A 94 -0.56 5.97 0.19
CA ALA A 94 -1.56 6.46 1.13
C ALA A 94 -2.07 5.36 2.09
N SER A 95 -2.16 4.12 1.62
CA SER A 95 -2.73 2.97 2.33
C SER A 95 -1.69 2.16 3.10
N ASP A 96 -0.50 1.98 2.54
CA ASP A 96 0.36 0.85 2.90
C ASP A 96 1.57 1.23 3.76
N HIS A 97 1.85 2.52 3.95
CA HIS A 97 3.02 2.96 4.73
C HIS A 97 2.64 4.01 5.76
N LEU A 98 2.34 3.51 6.95
CA LEU A 98 2.64 4.22 8.18
C LEU A 98 4.17 4.24 8.34
N ASP A 99 4.92 4.89 7.45
CA ASP A 99 6.36 5.05 7.68
C ASP A 99 6.60 5.84 8.97
N PHE A 100 7.80 5.72 9.56
CA PHE A 100 8.10 6.33 10.85
C PHE A 100 7.73 7.82 10.91
N GLU A 101 8.01 8.57 9.84
CA GLU A 101 7.66 10.00 9.78
C GLU A 101 6.14 10.22 9.68
N THR A 102 5.40 9.37 8.94
CA THR A 102 3.94 9.41 8.86
C THR A 102 3.27 9.02 10.17
N VAL A 103 3.76 8.00 10.87
CA VAL A 103 3.31 7.60 12.22
C VAL A 103 3.56 8.73 13.20
N LYS A 104 4.79 9.24 13.21
CA LYS A 104 5.20 10.36 14.06
C LYS A 104 4.36 11.60 13.80
N ASP A 105 4.08 11.95 12.54
CA ASP A 105 3.24 13.08 12.16
C ASP A 105 1.77 12.85 12.58
N LYS A 106 1.20 11.67 12.34
CA LYS A 106 -0.18 11.34 12.73
C LYS A 106 -0.38 11.38 14.26
N ILE A 107 0.60 10.91 15.03
CA ILE A 107 0.61 10.96 16.51
C ILE A 107 0.81 12.39 17.01
N SER A 108 1.82 13.09 16.49
CA SER A 108 2.18 14.45 16.93
C SER A 108 1.10 15.48 16.58
N SER A 109 0.41 15.29 15.45
CA SER A 109 -0.69 16.16 15.00
C SER A 109 -2.05 15.82 15.62
N LYS A 110 -2.15 14.81 16.51
CA LYS A 110 -3.41 14.30 17.13
C LYS A 110 -4.50 13.92 16.13
N LYS A 111 -4.14 13.65 14.87
CA LYS A 111 -5.09 13.27 13.81
C LYS A 111 -5.62 11.84 13.98
N ASP A 112 -4.83 10.97 14.62
CA ASP A 112 -5.20 9.58 14.83
C ASP A 112 -5.03 9.17 16.31
N ILE A 113 -6.16 9.22 17.04
CA ILE A 113 -6.21 8.91 18.48
C ILE A 113 -5.95 7.42 18.73
N THR A 114 -6.38 6.55 17.82
CA THR A 114 -6.20 5.10 17.95
C THR A 114 -4.73 4.74 17.81
N LEU A 115 -4.06 5.26 16.78
CA LEU A 115 -2.63 5.03 16.55
C LEU A 115 -1.77 5.55 17.71
N LYS A 116 -2.11 6.73 18.24
CA LYS A 116 -1.47 7.26 19.45
C LYS A 116 -1.66 6.34 20.65
N THR A 117 -2.87 5.83 20.86
CA THR A 117 -3.17 4.94 21.99
C THR A 117 -2.37 3.64 21.92
N ILE A 118 -2.26 3.05 20.72
CA ILE A 118 -1.43 1.84 20.49
C ILE A 118 0.05 2.14 20.77
N THR A 119 0.55 3.27 20.27
CA THR A 119 1.95 3.68 20.49
C THR A 119 2.24 3.91 21.98
N ASP A 120 1.35 4.61 22.69
CA ASP A 120 1.49 4.86 24.13
C ASP A 120 1.49 3.53 24.92
N LEU A 121 0.63 2.57 24.53
CA LEU A 121 0.58 1.23 25.13
C LEU A 121 1.88 0.45 24.94
N ILE A 122 2.48 0.51 23.75
CA ILE A 122 3.75 -0.16 23.46
C ILE A 122 4.89 0.51 24.24
N ALA A 123 4.97 1.84 24.22
CA ALA A 123 5.97 2.60 24.98
C ALA A 123 5.88 2.30 26.49
N TYR A 124 4.66 2.20 27.03
CA TYR A 124 4.42 1.80 28.41
C TYR A 124 4.94 0.39 28.70
N LYS A 125 4.68 -0.58 27.82
CA LYS A 125 5.19 -1.95 27.97
C LYS A 125 6.72 -2.04 27.90
N ILE A 126 7.37 -1.24 27.06
CA ILE A 126 8.84 -1.15 27.01
C ILE A 126 9.38 -0.60 28.33
N ALA A 127 8.73 0.42 28.89
CA ALA A 127 9.11 0.98 30.20
C ALA A 127 8.97 -0.03 31.35
N GLU A 128 8.11 -1.04 31.23
CA GLU A 128 7.98 -2.13 32.20
C GLU A 128 8.94 -3.31 31.95
N SER A 129 9.69 -3.32 30.83
CA SER A 129 10.56 -4.42 30.45
C SER A 129 12.04 -4.18 30.81
N SER A 130 12.88 -5.18 30.56
CA SER A 130 14.34 -5.03 30.66
C SER A 130 14.93 -4.12 29.58
N ASP A 131 14.12 -3.72 28.61
CA ASP A 131 14.51 -2.91 27.45
C ASP A 131 14.21 -1.42 27.66
N ASP A 132 13.86 -1.01 28.89
CA ASP A 132 13.65 0.39 29.24
C ASP A 132 14.92 1.22 28.99
N GLN A 133 14.80 2.21 28.10
CA GLN A 133 15.85 3.16 27.76
C GLN A 133 15.46 4.60 28.14
N GLY A 134 14.38 4.77 28.90
CA GLY A 134 13.82 6.06 29.26
C GLY A 134 12.71 6.51 28.31
N VAL A 135 11.86 7.42 28.82
CA VAL A 135 10.57 7.81 28.20
C VAL A 135 10.69 8.19 26.72
N ASP A 136 11.68 9.02 26.35
CA ASP A 136 11.83 9.50 24.98
C ASP A 136 12.26 8.39 24.01
N LEU A 137 13.19 7.53 24.42
CA LEU A 137 13.69 6.42 23.59
C LEU A 137 12.64 5.30 23.48
N ASN A 138 11.93 5.00 24.56
CA ASN A 138 10.84 4.02 24.54
C ASN A 138 9.71 4.46 23.60
N PHE A 139 9.41 5.76 23.57
CA PHE A 139 8.40 6.31 22.67
C PHE A 139 8.84 6.24 21.21
N ILE A 140 10.09 6.58 20.90
CA ILE A 140 10.64 6.44 19.54
C ILE A 140 10.62 4.97 19.09
N SER A 141 11.06 4.04 19.95
CA SER A 141 11.02 2.61 19.66
C SER A 141 9.60 2.11 19.42
N ALA A 142 8.62 2.58 20.19
CA ALA A 142 7.21 2.27 19.98
C ALA A 142 6.68 2.83 18.65
N GLN A 143 7.06 4.05 18.26
CA GLN A 143 6.69 4.63 16.98
C GLN A 143 7.27 3.82 15.81
N THR A 144 8.54 3.41 15.90
CA THR A 144 9.18 2.55 14.90
C THR A 144 8.49 1.20 14.82
N PHE A 145 8.19 0.56 15.95
CA PHE A 145 7.49 -0.72 15.98
C PHE A 145 6.09 -0.66 15.36
N VAL A 146 5.37 0.45 15.53
CA VAL A 146 4.03 0.64 14.93
C VAL A 146 4.11 0.94 13.43
N ALA A 147 5.26 1.42 12.96
CA ALA A 147 5.53 1.75 11.57
C ALA A 147 5.99 0.55 10.71
N GLU A 148 6.47 -0.51 11.36
CA GLU A 148 6.95 -1.78 10.76
C GLU A 148 5.83 -2.84 10.66
#